data_AF-A0A4R7D3X7-F1
#
_entry.id   AF-A0A4R7D3X7-F1
#
_cell.length_a   1.000
_cell.length_b   1.000
_cell.length_c   1.000
_cell.angle_alpha   90.00
_cell.angle_beta   90.00
_cell.angle_gamma   90.00
#
_symmetry.space_group_name_H-M   'P 1'
#
loop_
_entity.id
_entity.type
_entity.pdbx_description
1 polymer ?
#
loop_
_entity_poly.entity_id
_entity_poly.type
_entity_poly.pdbx_seq_one_letter_code
_entity_poly.pdbx_strand_id
1 'polypeptide(L)'
;MKISILAILFLSINSVFGQNKEVEYNEIIPEYIIAVWENNGKSNNSEFNAPELNQIKDFFVELSKRKNNITSNQFLRKPTDNTLVAHYLNTKLKWNSFNGPHVGLKKLSTKKVVKNSIKDLPTRNELLAFYYSSIFIDVLNKRKPMDLAENNIDLENLNLDSDTEKAILFLTAMRHVGNQVTSYSTTRFPNNCFRAKEYVENMPKFNGKAFHEFDLPKFEDFKIEVDKRKPKMSFKERYVPEFENAKLGMEKCLAEEKN
;
A
#
# COMPACT_ATOMS: atom_id res chain seq x y z
N MET A 1 30.09 46.25 -38.37
CA MET A 1 28.84 45.45 -38.35
C MET A 1 28.90 44.51 -37.16
N LYS A 2 28.03 44.71 -36.15
CA LYS A 2 27.95 43.87 -34.94
C LYS A 2 27.06 42.68 -35.24
N ILE A 3 27.54 41.47 -34.99
CA ILE A 3 26.71 40.25 -34.99
C ILE A 3 26.58 39.85 -33.52
N SER A 4 25.43 40.14 -32.92
CA SER A 4 25.06 39.65 -31.59
C SER A 4 24.51 38.24 -31.74
N ILE A 5 25.24 37.25 -31.25
CA ILE A 5 24.74 35.88 -31.12
C ILE A 5 23.95 35.80 -29.82
N LEU A 6 22.63 35.72 -29.95
CA LEU A 6 21.71 35.51 -28.84
C LEU A 6 21.68 34.00 -28.51
N ALA A 7 22.45 33.59 -27.51
CA ALA A 7 22.38 32.23 -26.98
C ALA A 7 21.16 32.13 -26.05
N ILE A 8 20.09 31.49 -26.53
CA ILE A 8 18.93 31.14 -25.70
C ILE A 8 19.32 29.89 -24.90
N LEU A 9 19.74 30.10 -23.65
CA LEU A 9 19.86 29.02 -22.66
C LEU A 9 18.44 28.60 -22.25
N PHE A 10 17.95 27.48 -22.80
CA PHE A 10 16.82 26.78 -22.21
C PHE A 10 17.29 26.11 -20.92
N LEU A 11 17.14 26.82 -19.81
CA LEU A 11 17.11 26.23 -18.47
C LEU A 11 15.83 25.41 -18.35
N SER A 12 15.87 24.15 -18.77
CA SER A 12 14.93 23.14 -18.28
C SER A 12 15.25 22.87 -16.82
N ILE A 13 14.73 23.74 -15.94
CA ILE A 13 14.55 23.37 -14.54
C ILE A 13 13.47 22.29 -14.58
N ASN A 14 13.89 21.04 -14.71
CA ASN A 14 13.08 19.92 -14.28
C ASN A 14 12.84 20.15 -12.79
N SER A 15 11.69 20.75 -12.47
CA SER A 15 11.15 20.81 -11.12
C SER A 15 10.87 19.37 -10.68
N VAL A 16 11.91 18.70 -10.18
CA VAL A 16 11.84 17.50 -9.35
C VAL A 16 11.29 17.94 -7.98
N PHE A 17 10.05 18.44 -7.97
CA PHE A 17 9.38 18.96 -6.78
C PHE A 17 8.44 17.91 -6.14
N GLY A 18 8.41 16.69 -6.66
CA GLY A 18 7.52 15.63 -6.17
C GLY A 18 8.17 14.51 -5.34
N GLN A 19 9.49 14.31 -5.40
CA GLN A 19 10.10 13.07 -4.91
C GLN A 19 10.73 13.12 -3.51
N ASN A 20 11.00 14.32 -2.97
CA ASN A 20 11.84 14.48 -1.76
C ASN A 20 11.23 15.42 -0.71
N LYS A 21 9.92 15.34 -0.43
CA LYS A 21 9.43 15.93 0.82
C LYS A 21 9.85 15.00 1.96
N GLU A 22 10.71 15.49 2.84
CA GLU A 22 11.09 14.78 4.06
C GLU A 22 9.81 14.49 4.87
N VAL A 23 9.68 13.25 5.34
CA VAL A 23 8.49 12.82 6.08
C VAL A 23 8.61 13.35 7.51
N GLU A 24 7.80 14.33 7.84
CA GLU A 24 7.77 14.92 9.18
C GLU A 24 6.81 14.13 10.08
N TYR A 25 7.26 13.80 11.29
CA TYR A 25 6.44 13.10 12.27
C TYR A 25 6.73 13.61 13.68
N ASN A 26 5.75 13.47 14.57
CA ASN A 26 5.86 13.86 15.97
C ASN A 26 6.67 12.81 16.76
N GLU A 27 7.55 13.24 17.66
CA GLU A 27 8.39 12.36 18.48
C GLU A 27 7.59 11.35 19.33
N ILE A 28 6.32 11.66 19.64
CA ILE A 28 5.41 10.74 20.34
C ILE A 28 5.12 9.46 19.54
N ILE A 29 5.30 9.48 18.21
CA ILE A 29 4.99 8.34 17.33
C ILE A 29 5.89 7.13 17.64
N PRO A 30 7.24 7.24 17.59
CA PRO A 30 8.14 6.18 18.04
C PRO A 30 7.85 5.67 19.45
N GLU A 31 7.61 6.57 20.41
CA GLU A 31 7.39 6.24 21.82
C GLU A 31 6.12 5.42 22.00
N TYR A 32 5.02 5.86 21.37
CA TYR A 32 3.76 5.15 21.34
C TYR A 32 3.91 3.74 20.75
N ILE A 33 4.60 3.60 19.61
CA ILE A 33 4.78 2.28 18.97
C ILE A 33 5.60 1.33 19.85
N ILE A 34 6.66 1.83 20.50
CA ILE A 34 7.43 1.02 21.47
C ILE A 34 6.52 0.57 22.61
N ALA A 35 5.78 1.50 23.22
CA ALA A 35 4.92 1.22 24.37
C ALA A 35 3.82 0.20 24.04
N VAL A 36 3.12 0.38 22.91
CA VAL A 36 2.07 -0.54 22.46
C VAL A 36 2.64 -1.92 22.16
N TRP A 37 3.81 -2.00 21.52
CA TRP A 37 4.43 -3.28 21.19
C TRP A 37 4.89 -4.05 22.43
N GLU A 38 5.52 -3.37 23.39
CA GLU A 38 6.02 -4.00 24.62
C GLU A 38 4.90 -4.40 25.58
N ASN A 39 3.73 -3.74 25.50
CA ASN A 39 2.57 -3.99 26.36
C ASN A 39 1.41 -4.72 25.64
N ASN A 40 1.71 -5.53 24.63
CA ASN A 40 0.73 -6.38 23.93
C ASN A 40 -0.51 -5.63 23.42
N GLY A 41 -0.31 -4.47 22.80
CA GLY A 41 -1.39 -3.67 22.21
C GLY A 41 -2.02 -2.64 23.14
N LYS A 42 -1.59 -2.54 24.41
CA LYS A 42 -2.13 -1.57 25.38
C LYS A 42 -1.14 -0.43 25.61
N SER A 43 -1.64 0.79 25.79
CA SER A 43 -0.87 1.88 26.37
C SER A 43 -1.79 2.76 27.22
N ASN A 44 -1.61 2.67 28.54
CA ASN A 44 -2.47 3.40 29.50
C ASN A 44 -1.86 4.75 29.93
N ASN A 45 -0.83 5.23 29.23
CA ASN A 45 -0.22 6.51 29.54
C ASN A 45 -1.08 7.65 28.95
N SER A 46 -1.44 8.62 29.78
CA SER A 46 -2.22 9.79 29.40
C SER A 46 -1.53 10.63 28.32
N GLU A 47 -0.20 10.58 28.24
CA GLU A 47 0.57 11.25 27.18
C GLU A 47 0.14 10.77 25.78
N PHE A 48 -0.26 9.51 25.65
CA PHE A 48 -0.70 8.95 24.37
C PHE A 48 -2.12 9.35 24.00
N ASN A 49 -2.84 10.17 24.78
CA ASN A 49 -4.13 10.76 24.38
C ASN A 49 -3.95 11.96 23.41
N ALA A 50 -2.85 11.98 22.67
CA ALA A 50 -2.51 13.02 21.71
C ALA A 50 -3.30 12.86 20.38
N PRO A 51 -3.83 13.96 19.80
CA PRO A 51 -4.56 13.94 18.53
C PRO A 51 -3.79 13.32 17.37
N GLU A 52 -2.46 13.46 17.37
CA GLU A 52 -1.53 12.91 16.39
C GLU A 52 -1.62 11.38 16.27
N LEU A 53 -2.09 10.72 17.33
CA LEU A 53 -2.22 9.27 17.41
C LEU A 53 -3.61 8.76 17.04
N ASN A 54 -4.61 9.63 16.89
CA ASN A 54 -6.00 9.22 16.70
C ASN A 54 -6.16 8.34 15.46
N GLN A 55 -5.64 8.77 14.31
CA GLN A 55 -5.79 8.04 13.06
C GLN A 55 -5.11 6.65 13.11
N ILE A 56 -3.92 6.53 13.69
CA ILE A 56 -3.24 5.23 13.80
C ILE A 56 -3.91 4.32 14.84
N LYS A 57 -4.41 4.87 15.95
CA LYS A 57 -5.17 4.11 16.95
C LYS A 57 -6.42 3.51 16.33
N ASP A 58 -7.21 4.32 15.64
CA ASP A 58 -8.42 3.88 14.93
C ASP A 58 -8.07 2.80 13.90
N PHE A 59 -6.99 3.01 13.15
CA PHE A 59 -6.54 2.03 12.16
C PHE A 59 -6.14 0.69 12.78
N PHE A 60 -5.39 0.68 13.88
CA PHE A 60 -5.01 -0.56 14.58
C PHE A 60 -6.21 -1.25 15.23
N VAL A 61 -7.14 -0.48 15.82
CA VAL A 61 -8.40 -1.02 16.34
C VAL A 61 -9.19 -1.68 15.22
N GLU A 62 -9.31 -1.03 14.06
CA GLU A 62 -10.03 -1.59 12.92
C GLU A 62 -9.36 -2.87 12.39
N LEU A 63 -8.02 -2.86 12.24
CA LEU A 63 -7.23 -4.04 11.87
C LEU A 63 -7.25 -5.15 12.92
N SER A 64 -7.69 -4.90 14.15
CA SER A 64 -7.86 -5.97 15.16
C SER A 64 -9.19 -6.71 15.01
N LYS A 65 -10.21 -6.06 14.42
CA LYS A 65 -11.55 -6.64 14.27
C LYS A 65 -11.53 -7.77 13.23
N ARG A 66 -12.33 -8.81 13.50
CA ARG A 66 -12.59 -9.92 12.56
C ARG A 66 -13.51 -9.49 11.42
N LYS A 67 -14.61 -8.81 11.76
CA LYS A 67 -15.48 -8.10 10.82
C LYS A 67 -15.15 -6.63 10.95
N ASN A 68 -14.48 -6.09 9.94
CA ASN A 68 -13.99 -4.72 9.94
C ASN A 68 -14.48 -3.98 8.70
N ASN A 69 -14.34 -2.66 8.69
CA ASN A 69 -14.66 -1.71 7.64
C ASN A 69 -13.38 -1.04 7.14
N ILE A 70 -12.27 -1.80 7.04
CA ILE A 70 -10.95 -1.27 6.68
C ILE A 70 -10.89 -0.68 5.26
N THR A 71 -11.85 -1.02 4.40
CA THR A 71 -12.02 -0.47 3.05
C THR A 71 -12.93 0.76 2.99
N SER A 72 -13.33 1.34 4.14
CA SER A 72 -14.11 2.57 4.17
C SER A 72 -13.25 3.80 3.88
N ASN A 73 -13.89 4.90 3.47
CA ASN A 73 -13.21 6.18 3.19
C ASN A 73 -12.39 6.70 4.39
N GLN A 74 -12.76 6.37 5.63
CA GLN A 74 -12.01 6.74 6.82
C GLN A 74 -10.54 6.27 6.78
N PHE A 75 -10.30 5.06 6.25
CA PHE A 75 -8.99 4.42 6.18
C PHE A 75 -8.39 4.45 4.78
N LEU A 76 -9.20 4.63 3.73
CA LEU A 76 -8.70 4.79 2.36
C LEU A 76 -8.25 6.22 2.05
N ARG A 77 -8.82 7.24 2.70
CA ARG A 77 -8.39 8.63 2.53
C ARG A 77 -6.91 8.80 2.86
N LYS A 78 -6.30 9.82 2.30
CA LYS A 78 -4.88 10.13 2.52
C LYS A 78 -4.51 10.09 4.02
N PRO A 79 -3.62 9.18 4.44
CA PRO A 79 -3.16 9.11 5.81
C PRO A 79 -2.17 10.25 6.12
N THR A 80 -2.15 10.66 7.38
CA THR A 80 -1.14 11.59 7.92
C THR A 80 0.24 10.93 7.94
N ASP A 81 1.29 11.74 7.90
CA ASP A 81 2.68 11.25 7.95
C ASP A 81 2.95 10.54 9.29
N ASN A 82 2.40 11.05 10.39
CA ASN A 82 2.37 10.37 11.69
C ASN A 82 1.80 8.94 11.58
N THR A 83 0.67 8.76 10.90
CA THR A 83 0.06 7.44 10.71
C THR A 83 0.91 6.53 9.85
N LEU A 84 1.48 7.07 8.76
CA LEU A 84 2.37 6.34 7.86
C LEU A 84 3.61 5.83 8.58
N VAL A 85 4.28 6.70 9.35
CA VAL A 85 5.46 6.34 10.15
C VAL A 85 5.08 5.33 11.22
N ALA A 86 4.02 5.57 11.99
CA ALA A 86 3.57 4.67 13.04
C ALA A 86 3.26 3.25 12.51
N HIS A 87 2.56 3.19 11.37
CA HIS A 87 2.25 1.94 10.68
C HIS A 87 3.51 1.21 10.20
N TYR A 88 4.46 1.94 9.60
CA TYR A 88 5.72 1.39 9.13
C TYR A 88 6.55 0.82 10.29
N LEU A 89 6.69 1.56 11.39
CA LEU A 89 7.41 1.08 12.58
C LEU A 89 6.79 -0.21 13.15
N ASN A 90 5.46 -0.26 13.27
CA ASN A 90 4.75 -1.49 13.67
C ASN A 90 5.00 -2.64 12.69
N THR A 91 5.03 -2.37 11.38
CA THR A 91 5.34 -3.37 10.35
C THR A 91 6.76 -3.92 10.49
N LYS A 92 7.76 -3.06 10.72
CA LYS A 92 9.15 -3.50 10.95
C LYS A 92 9.29 -4.33 12.22
N LEU A 93 8.53 -4.01 13.27
CA LEU A 93 8.47 -4.81 14.49
C LEU A 93 7.87 -6.19 14.25
N LYS A 94 6.75 -6.29 13.51
CA LYS A 94 6.19 -7.57 13.05
C LYS A 94 7.20 -8.36 12.23
N TRP A 95 7.89 -7.74 11.29
CA TRP A 95 8.91 -8.43 10.51
C TRP A 95 10.06 -8.94 11.37
N ASN A 96 10.49 -8.16 12.36
CA ASN A 96 11.51 -8.56 13.32
C ASN A 96 11.02 -9.68 14.26
N SER A 97 9.71 -9.79 14.56
CA SER A 97 9.20 -10.90 15.38
C SER A 97 9.38 -12.26 14.72
N PHE A 98 9.40 -12.29 13.38
CA PHE A 98 9.72 -13.46 12.55
C PHE A 98 11.22 -13.62 12.26
N ASN A 99 12.12 -12.79 12.81
CA ASN A 99 13.54 -13.04 12.70
C ASN A 99 13.95 -14.22 13.59
N GLY A 100 14.84 -15.07 13.08
CA GLY A 100 15.43 -16.18 13.81
C GLY A 100 16.35 -17.01 12.93
N PRO A 101 16.94 -18.09 13.47
CA PRO A 101 17.87 -18.96 12.74
C PRO A 101 17.30 -19.47 11.40
N HIS A 102 16.00 -19.78 11.36
CA HIS A 102 15.29 -20.28 10.18
C HIS A 102 15.26 -19.32 8.96
N VAL A 103 15.49 -18.03 9.17
CA VAL A 103 15.59 -17.02 8.11
C VAL A 103 16.97 -16.35 8.05
N GLY A 104 17.94 -16.82 8.84
CA GLY A 104 19.30 -16.27 8.87
C GLY A 104 19.42 -14.84 9.41
N LEU A 105 18.42 -14.36 10.15
CA LEU A 105 18.37 -12.98 10.66
C LEU A 105 18.31 -12.93 12.18
N LYS A 106 19.11 -12.06 12.80
CA LYS A 106 19.08 -11.83 14.25
C LYS A 106 17.85 -11.01 14.64
N LYS A 107 17.11 -11.49 15.65
CA LYS A 107 16.05 -10.71 16.29
C LYS A 107 16.63 -9.58 17.12
N LEU A 108 16.21 -8.35 16.85
CA LEU A 108 16.61 -7.14 17.56
C LEU A 108 15.59 -6.79 18.66
N SER A 109 16.00 -5.99 19.64
CA SER A 109 15.07 -5.41 20.62
C SER A 109 14.14 -4.38 19.98
N THR A 110 12.95 -4.17 20.54
CA THR A 110 11.93 -3.21 20.07
C THR A 110 12.55 -1.84 19.80
N LYS A 111 13.20 -1.25 20.81
CA LYS A 111 13.87 0.06 20.71
C LYS A 111 14.90 0.11 19.58
N LYS A 112 15.65 -0.97 19.35
CA LYS A 112 16.66 -1.02 18.28
C LYS A 112 16.03 -1.11 16.89
N VAL A 113 14.94 -1.86 16.73
CA VAL A 113 14.18 -1.89 15.47
C VAL A 113 13.64 -0.51 15.14
N VAL A 114 12.99 0.15 16.10
CA VAL A 114 12.40 1.48 15.91
C VAL A 114 13.47 2.50 15.58
N LYS A 115 14.55 2.58 16.38
CA LYS A 115 15.68 3.49 16.13
C LYS A 115 16.30 3.30 14.74
N ASN A 116 16.54 2.04 14.34
CA ASN A 116 17.12 1.75 13.03
C ASN A 116 16.17 2.13 11.89
N SER A 117 14.86 1.90 12.07
CA SER A 117 13.84 2.19 11.05
C SER A 117 13.61 3.70 10.85
N ILE A 118 13.82 4.51 11.90
CA ILE A 118 13.80 5.97 11.84
C ILE A 118 15.06 6.50 11.15
N LYS A 119 16.23 5.95 11.47
CA LYS A 119 17.51 6.39 10.89
C LYS A 119 17.53 6.27 9.36
N ASP A 120 16.83 5.27 8.83
CA ASP A 120 16.68 5.01 7.40
C ASP A 120 15.19 4.99 7.03
N LEU A 121 14.51 6.10 7.34
CA LEU A 121 13.08 6.23 7.09
C LEU A 121 12.81 6.27 5.57
N PRO A 122 11.89 5.42 5.06
CA PRO A 122 11.48 5.44 3.66
C PRO A 122 10.88 6.76 3.18
N THR A 123 10.81 6.92 1.86
CA THR A 123 10.04 8.01 1.25
C THR A 123 8.56 7.87 1.58
N ARG A 124 7.83 8.99 1.52
CA ARG A 124 6.38 8.99 1.76
C ARG A 124 5.62 7.98 0.90
N ASN A 125 5.97 7.87 -0.39
CA ASN A 125 5.35 6.92 -1.32
C ASN A 125 5.58 5.47 -0.90
N GLU A 126 6.77 5.14 -0.41
CA GLU A 126 7.04 3.80 0.13
C GLU A 126 6.21 3.54 1.40
N LEU A 127 6.15 4.49 2.34
CA LEU A 127 5.32 4.36 3.53
C LEU A 127 3.82 4.19 3.19
N LEU A 128 3.33 4.95 2.21
CA LEU A 128 1.96 4.88 1.72
C LEU A 128 1.66 3.51 1.09
N ALA A 129 2.60 2.97 0.31
CA ALA A 129 2.48 1.63 -0.24
C ALA A 129 2.42 0.55 0.85
N PHE A 130 3.22 0.66 1.91
CA PHE A 130 3.12 -0.22 3.08
C PHE A 130 1.74 -0.15 3.75
N TYR A 131 1.21 1.06 3.90
CA TYR A 131 -0.10 1.31 4.51
C TYR A 131 -1.23 0.65 3.71
N TYR A 132 -1.36 0.96 2.42
CA TYR A 132 -2.42 0.38 1.59
C TYR A 132 -2.25 -1.13 1.36
N SER A 133 -1.01 -1.62 1.26
CA SER A 133 -0.77 -3.07 1.20
C SER A 133 -1.36 -3.77 2.42
N SER A 134 -1.22 -3.19 3.62
CA SER A 134 -1.76 -3.80 4.84
C SER A 134 -3.28 -3.83 4.86
N ILE A 135 -3.96 -2.83 4.28
CA ILE A 135 -5.41 -2.84 4.09
C ILE A 135 -5.84 -4.02 3.23
N PHE A 136 -5.24 -4.18 2.05
CA PHE A 136 -5.67 -5.22 1.11
C PHE A 136 -5.19 -6.63 1.47
N ILE A 137 -4.09 -6.77 2.21
CA ILE A 137 -3.71 -8.01 2.89
C ILE A 137 -4.78 -8.41 3.92
N ASP A 138 -5.26 -7.44 4.71
CA ASP A 138 -6.28 -7.69 5.72
C ASP A 138 -7.62 -8.12 5.09
N VAL A 139 -8.05 -7.44 4.02
CA VAL A 139 -9.20 -7.83 3.19
C VAL A 139 -9.07 -9.29 2.75
N LEU A 140 -7.95 -9.64 2.09
CA LEU A 140 -7.73 -10.98 1.58
C LEU A 140 -7.76 -12.04 2.69
N ASN A 141 -7.22 -11.72 3.87
CA ASN A 141 -7.10 -12.69 4.96
C ASN A 141 -8.39 -12.87 5.76
N LYS A 142 -9.19 -11.82 5.96
CA LYS A 142 -10.34 -11.84 6.88
C LYS A 142 -11.70 -11.84 6.21
N ARG A 143 -11.82 -11.33 4.98
CA ARG A 143 -13.08 -11.32 4.24
C ARG A 143 -13.11 -12.49 3.26
N LYS A 144 -13.41 -13.69 3.78
CA LYS A 144 -13.59 -14.91 2.99
C LYS A 144 -15.00 -15.48 3.23
N PRO A 145 -15.88 -15.56 2.20
CA PRO A 145 -15.70 -14.99 0.86
C PRO A 145 -15.56 -13.46 0.92
N MET A 146 -14.89 -12.89 -0.08
CA MET A 146 -14.82 -11.43 -0.22
C MET A 146 -16.19 -10.96 -0.71
N ASP A 147 -16.66 -9.85 -0.15
CA ASP A 147 -17.87 -9.17 -0.59
C ASP A 147 -17.62 -7.66 -0.46
N LEU A 148 -17.32 -7.07 -1.61
CA LEU A 148 -17.05 -5.64 -1.80
C LEU A 148 -17.76 -5.13 -3.07
N ALA A 149 -18.74 -5.86 -3.61
CA ALA A 149 -19.39 -5.53 -4.89
C ALA A 149 -20.05 -4.14 -4.87
N GLU A 150 -20.64 -3.78 -3.72
CA GLU A 150 -21.30 -2.50 -3.48
C GLU A 150 -20.31 -1.37 -3.13
N ASN A 151 -19.03 -1.69 -2.93
CA ASN A 151 -18.02 -0.70 -2.60
C ASN A 151 -17.46 -0.06 -3.88
N ASN A 152 -17.58 1.27 -3.97
CA ASN A 152 -16.84 2.06 -4.93
C ASN A 152 -15.71 2.83 -4.24
N ILE A 153 -14.46 2.50 -4.60
CA ILE A 153 -13.28 3.25 -4.19
C ILE A 153 -13.14 4.43 -5.15
N ASP A 154 -13.62 5.59 -4.72
CA ASP A 154 -13.55 6.84 -5.46
C ASP A 154 -12.23 7.57 -5.20
N LEU A 155 -11.22 7.28 -6.01
CA LEU A 155 -9.86 7.82 -5.91
C LEU A 155 -9.82 9.36 -6.00
N GLU A 156 -10.84 9.98 -6.60
CA GLU A 156 -10.93 11.43 -6.71
C GLU A 156 -11.38 12.09 -5.39
N ASN A 157 -12.07 11.33 -4.53
CA ASN A 157 -12.60 11.81 -3.25
C ASN A 157 -11.81 11.34 -2.03
N LEU A 158 -10.65 10.71 -2.22
CA LEU A 158 -9.77 10.25 -1.13
C LEU A 158 -8.72 11.28 -0.70
N ASN A 159 -8.70 12.47 -1.32
CA ASN A 159 -7.72 13.53 -1.09
C ASN A 159 -6.26 13.06 -1.31
N LEU A 160 -6.02 12.17 -2.28
CA LEU A 160 -4.68 11.76 -2.69
C LEU A 160 -4.09 12.83 -3.61
N ASP A 161 -2.88 13.30 -3.33
CA ASP A 161 -2.34 14.53 -3.93
C ASP A 161 -1.89 14.35 -5.38
N SER A 162 -1.62 13.11 -5.80
CA SER A 162 -1.02 12.82 -7.09
C SER A 162 -1.50 11.51 -7.67
N ASP A 163 -1.32 11.38 -8.99
CA ASP A 163 -1.51 10.12 -9.71
C ASP A 163 -0.64 8.99 -9.16
N THR A 164 0.52 9.30 -8.58
CA THR A 164 1.36 8.32 -7.88
C THR A 164 0.68 7.79 -6.63
N GLU A 165 0.09 8.63 -5.79
CA GLU A 165 -0.63 8.17 -4.60
C GLU A 165 -1.88 7.36 -4.97
N LYS A 166 -2.63 7.79 -5.99
CA LYS A 166 -3.77 7.05 -6.55
C LYS A 166 -3.35 5.68 -7.10
N ALA A 167 -2.25 5.64 -7.87
CA ALA A 167 -1.70 4.41 -8.41
C ALA A 167 -1.23 3.46 -7.30
N ILE A 168 -0.63 3.97 -6.22
CA ILE A 168 -0.21 3.16 -5.07
C ILE A 168 -1.42 2.43 -4.46
N LEU A 169 -2.52 3.12 -4.19
CA LEU A 169 -3.72 2.50 -3.64
C LEU A 169 -4.27 1.43 -4.58
N PHE A 170 -4.49 1.78 -5.85
CA PHE A 170 -5.02 0.85 -6.84
C PHE A 170 -4.13 -0.38 -7.01
N LEU A 171 -2.83 -0.19 -7.23
CA LEU A 171 -1.91 -1.28 -7.52
C LEU A 171 -1.67 -2.20 -6.31
N THR A 172 -1.68 -1.66 -5.08
CA THR A 172 -1.64 -2.51 -3.88
C THR A 172 -2.91 -3.34 -3.72
N ALA A 173 -4.08 -2.82 -4.09
CA ALA A 173 -5.31 -3.59 -4.19
C ALA A 173 -5.18 -4.73 -5.21
N MET A 174 -4.69 -4.43 -6.41
CA MET A 174 -4.50 -5.42 -7.47
C MET A 174 -3.48 -6.50 -7.09
N ARG A 175 -2.42 -6.15 -6.39
CA ARG A 175 -1.41 -7.11 -5.93
C ARG A 175 -1.99 -8.18 -5.01
N HIS A 176 -2.91 -7.81 -4.12
CA HIS A 176 -3.41 -8.71 -3.09
C HIS A 176 -4.75 -9.33 -3.46
N VAL A 177 -5.71 -8.49 -3.85
CA VAL A 177 -7.06 -8.90 -4.24
C VAL A 177 -7.06 -9.34 -5.70
N GLY A 178 -6.58 -8.50 -6.62
CA GLY A 178 -6.54 -8.81 -8.05
C GLY A 178 -5.76 -10.07 -8.42
N ASN A 179 -4.67 -10.38 -7.72
CA ASN A 179 -3.87 -11.60 -7.95
C ASN A 179 -4.66 -12.91 -7.73
N GLN A 180 -5.79 -12.90 -7.01
CA GLN A 180 -6.67 -14.06 -6.96
C GLN A 180 -7.31 -14.33 -8.33
N VAL A 181 -7.65 -13.29 -9.10
CA VAL A 181 -8.17 -13.40 -10.47
C VAL A 181 -7.12 -14.06 -11.36
N THR A 182 -5.86 -13.61 -11.31
CA THR A 182 -4.73 -14.26 -12.00
C THR A 182 -4.62 -15.74 -11.62
N SER A 183 -4.68 -16.05 -10.32
CA SER A 183 -4.54 -17.42 -9.82
C SER A 183 -5.63 -18.34 -10.36
N TYR A 184 -6.90 -17.89 -10.37
CA TYR A 184 -8.01 -18.68 -10.89
C TYR A 184 -8.01 -18.79 -12.43
N SER A 185 -7.78 -17.69 -13.13
CA SER A 185 -7.80 -17.65 -14.62
C SER A 185 -6.65 -18.43 -15.28
N THR A 186 -5.50 -18.54 -14.61
CA THR A 186 -4.34 -19.29 -15.11
C THR A 186 -4.35 -20.77 -14.71
N THR A 187 -5.25 -21.18 -13.81
CA THR A 187 -5.38 -22.58 -13.41
C THR A 187 -5.86 -23.41 -14.61
N ARG A 188 -5.01 -24.36 -15.05
CA ARG A 188 -5.27 -25.15 -16.27
C ARG A 188 -6.29 -26.27 -16.05
N PHE A 189 -6.29 -26.91 -14.88
CA PHE A 189 -7.17 -28.05 -14.60
C PHE A 189 -7.61 -28.11 -13.12
N PRO A 190 -8.93 -28.13 -12.84
CA PRO A 190 -10.01 -27.78 -13.77
C PRO A 190 -9.90 -26.30 -14.19
N ASN A 191 -10.46 -25.96 -15.35
CA ASN A 191 -10.66 -24.55 -15.71
C ASN A 191 -11.48 -23.87 -14.59
N ASN A 192 -10.99 -22.75 -14.07
CA ASN A 192 -11.58 -22.04 -12.95
C ASN A 192 -12.02 -20.60 -13.31
N CYS A 193 -12.31 -20.33 -14.58
CA CYS A 193 -12.78 -19.01 -15.00
C CYS A 193 -14.07 -18.58 -14.28
N PHE A 194 -14.93 -19.50 -13.85
CA PHE A 194 -16.10 -19.16 -13.02
C PHE A 194 -15.68 -18.52 -11.68
N ARG A 195 -14.63 -19.02 -11.02
CA ARG A 195 -14.11 -18.44 -9.77
C ARG A 195 -13.43 -17.11 -10.01
N ALA A 196 -12.72 -16.97 -11.14
CA ALA A 196 -12.13 -15.68 -11.51
C ALA A 196 -13.23 -14.62 -11.62
N LYS A 197 -14.34 -14.93 -12.33
CA LYS A 197 -15.51 -14.05 -12.50
C LYS A 197 -16.21 -13.74 -11.19
N GLU A 198 -16.55 -14.76 -10.41
CA GLU A 198 -17.14 -14.60 -9.07
C GLU A 198 -16.26 -13.69 -8.20
N TYR A 199 -14.94 -13.82 -8.29
CA TYR A 199 -14.03 -12.95 -7.55
C TYR A 199 -14.10 -11.49 -8.04
N VAL A 200 -14.14 -11.26 -9.35
CA VAL A 200 -14.30 -9.90 -9.94
C VAL A 200 -15.64 -9.28 -9.54
N GLU A 201 -16.73 -10.03 -9.57
CA GLU A 201 -18.07 -9.56 -9.17
C GLU A 201 -18.11 -9.09 -7.71
N ASN A 202 -17.29 -9.72 -6.86
CA ASN A 202 -17.18 -9.37 -5.45
C ASN A 202 -16.07 -8.35 -5.14
N MET A 203 -15.32 -7.86 -6.14
CA MET A 203 -14.30 -6.83 -5.95
C MET A 203 -14.91 -5.44 -5.84
N PRO A 204 -14.23 -4.48 -5.17
CA PRO A 204 -14.64 -3.10 -5.23
C PRO A 204 -14.47 -2.56 -6.66
N LYS A 205 -15.31 -1.60 -7.01
CA LYS A 205 -15.11 -0.75 -8.19
C LYS A 205 -14.12 0.36 -7.87
N PHE A 206 -13.44 0.86 -8.90
CA PHE A 206 -12.54 2.00 -8.81
C PHE A 206 -13.07 3.09 -9.73
N ASN A 207 -13.45 4.24 -9.15
CA ASN A 207 -14.11 5.33 -9.88
C ASN A 207 -15.31 4.84 -10.72
N GLY A 208 -16.11 3.93 -10.17
CA GLY A 208 -17.29 3.34 -10.80
C GLY A 208 -17.01 2.21 -11.81
N LYS A 209 -15.75 1.92 -12.10
CA LYS A 209 -15.34 0.90 -13.09
C LYS A 209 -14.88 -0.39 -12.42
N ALA A 210 -15.10 -1.53 -13.08
CA ALA A 210 -14.41 -2.76 -12.69
C ALA A 210 -12.90 -2.61 -12.93
N PHE A 211 -12.05 -3.36 -12.21
CA PHE A 211 -10.61 -3.16 -12.30
C PHE A 211 -10.05 -3.34 -13.73
N HIS A 212 -10.63 -4.24 -14.53
CA HIS A 212 -10.15 -4.54 -15.89
C HIS A 212 -10.53 -3.45 -16.90
N GLU A 213 -11.47 -2.58 -16.54
CA GLU A 213 -11.89 -1.39 -17.29
C GLU A 213 -11.23 -0.10 -16.74
N PHE A 214 -10.50 -0.21 -15.63
CA PHE A 214 -9.85 0.93 -14.99
C PHE A 214 -8.57 1.31 -15.73
N ASP A 215 -8.44 2.61 -16.01
CA ASP A 215 -7.28 3.18 -16.67
C ASP A 215 -6.26 3.60 -15.61
N LEU A 216 -5.16 2.84 -15.48
CA LEU A 216 -4.08 3.16 -14.55
C LEU A 216 -3.46 4.53 -14.94
N PRO A 217 -3.48 5.54 -14.05
CA PRO A 217 -2.90 6.84 -14.37
C PRO A 217 -1.37 6.73 -14.54
N LYS A 218 -0.78 7.66 -15.28
CA LYS A 218 0.68 7.74 -15.38
C LYS A 218 1.25 8.22 -14.05
N PHE A 219 2.14 7.42 -13.46
CA PHE A 219 2.74 7.75 -12.18
C PHE A 219 4.27 7.67 -12.21
N GLU A 220 4.91 8.30 -11.24
CA GLU A 220 6.36 8.25 -11.05
C GLU A 220 6.76 6.97 -10.32
N ASP A 221 7.84 6.33 -10.78
CA ASP A 221 8.36 5.15 -10.10
C ASP A 221 9.18 5.51 -8.86
N PHE A 222 9.25 4.58 -7.91
CA PHE A 222 10.06 4.72 -6.70
C PHE A 222 10.51 3.34 -6.21
N LYS A 223 11.50 3.31 -5.31
CA LYS A 223 12.00 2.06 -4.73
C LYS A 223 11.16 1.65 -3.51
N ILE A 224 10.88 0.36 -3.39
CA ILE A 224 10.14 -0.24 -2.27
C ILE A 224 10.84 -1.47 -1.71
N GLU A 225 10.87 -1.59 -0.39
CA GLU A 225 11.26 -2.80 0.34
C GLU A 225 10.10 -3.80 0.35
N VAL A 226 10.24 -4.89 -0.41
CA VAL A 226 9.25 -5.98 -0.46
C VAL A 226 9.64 -7.18 0.39
N ASP A 227 10.94 -7.35 0.62
CA ASP A 227 11.53 -8.43 1.41
C ASP A 227 12.76 -7.88 2.12
N LYS A 228 12.74 -7.90 3.45
CA LYS A 228 13.85 -7.46 4.32
C LYS A 228 15.22 -8.12 4.04
N ARG A 229 15.25 -9.19 3.24
CA ARG A 229 16.46 -9.92 2.85
C ARG A 229 17.03 -9.49 1.50
N LYS A 230 16.30 -8.67 0.74
CA LYS A 230 16.67 -8.28 -0.62
C LYS A 230 16.81 -6.77 -0.72
N PRO A 231 17.62 -6.26 -1.67
CA PRO A 231 17.61 -4.83 -1.99
C PRO A 231 16.21 -4.35 -2.36
N LYS A 232 15.93 -3.07 -2.10
CA LYS A 232 14.72 -2.42 -2.61
C LYS A 232 14.66 -2.52 -4.14
N MET A 233 13.45 -2.68 -4.68
CA MET A 233 13.20 -2.78 -6.12
C MET A 233 12.21 -1.73 -6.59
N SER A 234 12.04 -1.58 -7.91
CA SER A 234 11.04 -0.68 -8.49
C SER A 234 9.63 -1.07 -8.06
N PHE A 235 8.83 -0.07 -7.67
CA PHE A 235 7.41 -0.25 -7.40
C PHE A 235 6.67 -0.65 -8.67
N LYS A 236 6.98 -0.02 -9.82
CA LYS A 236 6.41 -0.39 -11.12
C LYS A 236 6.69 -1.85 -11.47
N GLU A 237 7.96 -2.26 -11.44
CA GLU A 237 8.36 -3.64 -11.73
C GLU A 237 7.67 -4.65 -10.81
N ARG A 238 7.41 -4.25 -9.56
CA ARG A 238 6.79 -5.12 -8.57
C ARG A 238 5.28 -5.26 -8.75
N TYR A 239 4.56 -4.17 -9.02
CA TYR A 239 3.10 -4.12 -8.89
C TYR A 239 2.34 -4.05 -10.22
N VAL A 240 2.89 -3.41 -11.26
CA VAL A 240 2.20 -3.31 -12.56
C VAL A 240 1.95 -4.69 -13.18
N PRO A 241 2.92 -5.64 -13.19
CA PRO A 241 2.66 -6.97 -13.77
C PRO A 241 1.51 -7.73 -13.10
N GLU A 242 1.25 -7.48 -11.82
CA GLU A 242 0.17 -8.13 -11.08
C GLU A 242 -1.20 -7.65 -11.56
N PHE A 243 -1.32 -6.36 -11.86
CA PHE A 243 -2.51 -5.77 -12.47
C PHE A 243 -2.71 -6.27 -13.91
N GLU A 244 -1.67 -6.21 -14.74
CA GLU A 244 -1.74 -6.64 -16.14
C GLU A 244 -2.08 -8.13 -16.26
N ASN A 245 -1.49 -8.98 -15.44
CA ASN A 245 -1.80 -10.41 -15.42
C ASN A 245 -3.26 -10.68 -15.01
N ALA A 246 -3.80 -9.92 -14.04
CA ALA A 246 -5.20 -10.04 -13.64
C ALA A 246 -6.15 -9.62 -14.76
N LYS A 247 -5.79 -8.54 -15.48
CA LYS A 247 -6.54 -8.04 -16.64
C LYS A 247 -6.56 -9.06 -17.78
N LEU A 248 -5.39 -9.54 -18.19
CA LEU A 248 -5.24 -10.59 -19.22
C LEU A 248 -5.99 -11.88 -18.84
N GLY A 249 -5.91 -12.28 -17.57
CA GLY A 249 -6.63 -13.43 -17.05
C GLY A 249 -8.15 -13.28 -17.18
N MET A 250 -8.67 -12.08 -16.88
CA MET A 250 -10.09 -11.79 -17.03
C MET A 250 -10.52 -11.76 -18.50
N GLU A 251 -9.74 -11.10 -19.38
CA GLU A 251 -9.99 -11.05 -20.82
C GLU A 251 -10.09 -12.47 -21.42
N LYS A 252 -9.18 -13.36 -21.03
CA LYS A 252 -9.21 -14.77 -21.43
C LYS A 252 -10.52 -15.44 -20.98
N CYS A 253 -10.91 -15.28 -19.72
CA CYS A 253 -12.13 -15.90 -19.19
C CYS A 253 -13.42 -15.38 -19.82
N LEU A 254 -13.45 -14.13 -20.28
CA LEU A 254 -14.56 -13.56 -21.04
C LEU A 254 -14.59 -14.07 -22.49
N ALA A 255 -13.44 -14.33 -23.09
CA ALA A 255 -13.36 -14.90 -24.44
C ALA A 255 -13.84 -16.36 -24.50
N GLU A 256 -13.58 -17.15 -23.46
CA GLU A 256 -14.05 -18.54 -23.35
C GLU A 256 -15.59 -18.67 -23.27
N GLU A 257 -16.31 -17.62 -22.87
CA GLU A 257 -17.79 -17.60 -22.87
C GLU A 257 -18.41 -17.40 -24.24
N LYS A 258 -17.65 -16.85 -25.19
CA LYS A 258 -18.13 -16.53 -26.53
C LYS A 258 -18.00 -17.71 -27.51
N ASN A 259 -17.35 -18.79 -27.08
CA ASN A 259 -17.13 -20.02 -27.85
C ASN A 259 -17.92 -21.19 -27.25
#